data_AF-A0A485CR05-F1
#
_entry.id   AF-A0A485CR05-F1
#
_cell.length_a   1.000
_cell.length_b   1.000
_cell.length_c   1.000
_cell.angle_alpha   90.00
_cell.angle_beta   90.00
_cell.angle_gamma   90.00
#
_symmetry.space_group_name_H-M   'P 1'
#
loop_
_entity.id
_entity.type
_entity.pdbx_description
1 polymer ?
#
loop_
_entity_poly.entity_id
_entity_poly.type
_entity_poly.pdbx_seq_one_letter_code
_entity_poly.pdbx_strand_id
1 'polypeptide(L)'
;MDHPLWKHFDIVFKNFNSATSYSGPAAVRLLRASCGQLSHSNLYQPSGSECYLFENLAKLGFNQQLMLGHNGLFGDFLKELRSLGGMQSPLMDQKGLPVSLQAFDGLAGV
;
A
#
# COMPACT_ATOMS: atom_id res chain seq x y z
N MET A 1 -1.24 -0.59 -25.76
CA MET A 1 -0.67 -1.66 -24.91
C MET A 1 0.83 -1.85 -25.15
N ASP A 2 1.45 -1.10 -26.06
CA ASP A 2 2.83 -1.34 -26.53
C ASP A 2 3.91 -0.49 -25.85
N HIS A 3 3.57 0.13 -24.71
CA HIS A 3 4.57 0.86 -23.93
C HIS A 3 5.70 -0.12 -23.50
N PRO A 4 7.00 0.21 -23.70
CA PRO A 4 8.10 -0.73 -23.48
C PRO A 4 8.18 -1.34 -22.09
N LEU A 5 7.70 -0.61 -21.07
CA LEU A 5 7.59 -1.08 -19.69
C LEU A 5 7.07 -2.53 -19.58
N TRP A 6 6.02 -2.87 -20.33
CA TRP A 6 5.37 -4.18 -20.23
C TRP A 6 6.22 -5.34 -20.74
N LYS A 7 7.24 -5.06 -21.56
CA LYS A 7 8.15 -6.07 -22.12
C LYS A 7 9.31 -6.43 -21.18
N HIS A 8 9.47 -5.70 -20.08
CA HIS A 8 10.59 -5.87 -19.15
C HIS A 8 10.25 -6.73 -17.92
N PHE A 9 8.98 -7.11 -17.72
CA PHE A 9 8.57 -7.93 -16.58
C PHE A 9 8.70 -9.43 -16.89
N ASP A 10 9.23 -10.20 -15.95
CA ASP A 10 9.27 -11.67 -16.02
C ASP A 10 7.87 -12.30 -15.84
N ILE A 11 7.03 -11.70 -14.99
CA ILE A 11 5.69 -12.18 -14.66
C ILE A 11 4.67 -11.05 -14.85
N VAL A 12 3.63 -11.30 -15.65
CA VAL A 12 2.53 -10.35 -15.87
C VAL A 12 1.19 -11.04 -15.67
N PHE A 13 0.44 -10.61 -14.67
CA PHE A 13 -0.93 -11.06 -14.44
C PHE A 13 -1.89 -10.32 -15.39
N LYS A 14 -2.56 -11.05 -16.29
CA LYS A 14 -3.51 -10.46 -17.25
C LYS A 14 -4.93 -10.28 -16.67
N ASN A 15 -5.24 -11.02 -15.61
CA ASN A 15 -6.55 -11.03 -14.95
C ASN A 15 -6.40 -10.89 -13.43
N PHE A 16 -5.61 -9.91 -12.98
CA PHE A 16 -5.50 -9.58 -11.55
C PHE A 16 -6.71 -8.75 -11.12
N ASN A 17 -7.43 -9.17 -10.07
CA ASN A 17 -8.57 -8.43 -9.53
C ASN A 17 -8.18 -7.72 -8.23
N SER A 18 -8.35 -6.40 -8.16
CA SER A 18 -8.06 -5.62 -6.94
C SER A 18 -9.08 -5.84 -5.82
N ALA A 19 -10.25 -6.41 -6.13
CA ALA A 19 -11.38 -6.64 -5.21
C ALA A 19 -11.96 -5.37 -4.55
N THR A 20 -11.55 -4.18 -5.02
CA THR A 20 -12.07 -2.88 -4.61
C THR A 20 -11.59 -1.77 -5.55
N SER A 21 -12.31 -0.67 -5.59
CA SER A 21 -11.97 0.54 -6.37
C SER A 21 -11.54 1.73 -5.49
N TYR A 22 -11.37 1.53 -4.17
CA TYR A 22 -10.92 2.57 -3.25
C TYR A 22 -9.47 2.32 -2.79
N SER A 23 -8.65 3.37 -2.79
CA SER A 23 -7.20 3.29 -2.54
C SER A 23 -6.87 2.69 -1.17
N GLY A 24 -7.54 3.15 -0.11
CA GLY A 24 -7.35 2.68 1.25
C GLY A 24 -7.62 1.17 1.39
N PRO A 25 -8.84 0.70 1.09
CA PRO A 25 -9.16 -0.73 1.05
C PRO A 25 -8.24 -1.56 0.15
N ALA A 26 -7.80 -1.02 -1.01
CA ALA A 26 -6.88 -1.73 -1.90
C ALA A 26 -5.52 -1.97 -1.23
N ALA A 27 -4.97 -0.94 -0.57
CA ALA A 27 -3.70 -1.05 0.12
C ALA A 27 -3.80 -1.98 1.34
N VAL A 28 -4.88 -1.93 2.12
CA VAL A 28 -5.11 -2.85 3.24
C VAL A 28 -5.20 -4.31 2.77
N ARG A 29 -5.89 -4.57 1.64
CA ARG A 29 -5.95 -5.91 1.05
C ARG A 29 -4.56 -6.42 0.64
N LEU A 30 -3.73 -5.57 0.05
CA LEU A 30 -2.35 -5.92 -0.30
C LEU A 30 -1.51 -6.21 0.96
N LEU A 31 -1.60 -5.37 1.98
CA LEU A 31 -0.86 -5.55 3.22
C LEU A 31 -1.29 -6.80 3.99
N ARG A 32 -2.54 -7.26 3.81
CA ARG A 32 -3.10 -8.50 4.36
C ARG A 32 -3.09 -9.68 3.38
N ALA A 33 -2.19 -9.68 2.38
CA ALA A 33 -2.20 -10.66 1.29
C ALA A 33 -1.85 -12.11 1.68
N SER A 34 -1.46 -12.39 2.94
CA SER A 34 -1.11 -13.75 3.36
C SER A 34 -2.33 -14.61 3.75
N CYS A 35 -3.54 -14.05 3.65
CA CYS A 35 -4.81 -14.73 3.93
C CYS A 35 -5.81 -14.57 2.77
N GLY A 36 -6.91 -15.32 2.83
CA GLY A 36 -8.00 -15.24 1.85
C GLY A 36 -8.71 -13.88 1.83
N GLN A 37 -9.46 -13.61 0.75
CA GLN A 37 -10.15 -12.34 0.55
C GLN A 37 -11.25 -12.09 1.60
N LEU A 38 -11.11 -11.02 2.37
CA LEU A 38 -12.11 -10.57 3.34
C LEU A 38 -13.26 -9.78 2.69
N SER A 39 -14.43 -9.77 3.33
CA SER A 39 -15.49 -8.78 3.06
C SER A 39 -14.99 -7.36 3.35
N HIS A 40 -15.63 -6.34 2.77
CA HIS A 40 -15.23 -4.94 2.99
C HIS A 40 -15.32 -4.55 4.47
N SER A 41 -16.41 -4.92 5.16
CA SER A 41 -16.57 -4.63 6.60
C SER A 41 -15.45 -5.25 7.45
N ASN A 42 -14.99 -6.46 7.10
CA ASN A 42 -13.96 -7.16 7.85
C ASN A 42 -12.55 -6.58 7.61
N LEU A 43 -12.34 -5.73 6.60
CA LEU A 43 -11.07 -4.99 6.45
C LEU A 43 -10.85 -4.00 7.60
N TYR A 44 -11.94 -3.48 8.18
CA TYR A 44 -11.91 -2.52 9.29
C TYR A 44 -11.88 -3.19 10.67
N GLN A 45 -11.79 -4.52 10.70
CA GLN A 45 -11.62 -5.30 11.92
C GLN A 45 -10.18 -5.84 12.00
N PRO A 46 -9.68 -6.16 13.20
CA PRO A 46 -8.41 -6.86 13.36
C PRO A 46 -8.38 -8.18 12.57
N SER A 47 -7.23 -8.50 12.01
CA SER A 47 -6.95 -9.81 11.39
C SER A 47 -5.86 -10.53 12.18
N GLY A 48 -5.70 -11.84 11.93
CA GLY A 48 -4.60 -12.61 12.52
C GLY A 48 -3.25 -12.07 12.06
N SER A 49 -2.24 -12.14 12.94
CA SER A 49 -0.89 -11.61 12.65
C SER A 49 -0.25 -12.27 11.42
N GLU A 50 -0.63 -13.51 11.12
CA GLU A 50 -0.21 -14.28 9.96
C GLU A 50 -0.76 -13.75 8.63
N CYS A 51 -1.78 -12.88 8.66
CA CYS A 51 -2.32 -12.30 7.43
C CYS A 51 -1.48 -11.14 6.91
N TYR A 52 -0.71 -10.47 7.78
CA TYR A 52 0.07 -9.28 7.44
C TYR A 52 1.39 -9.66 6.74
N LEU A 53 1.46 -9.40 5.43
CA LEU A 53 2.59 -9.78 4.58
C LEU A 53 3.92 -9.28 5.13
N PHE A 54 4.00 -8.01 5.50
CA PHE A 54 5.24 -7.41 5.95
C PHE A 54 5.61 -7.80 7.39
N GLU A 55 4.65 -8.20 8.23
CA GLU A 55 4.97 -8.80 9.53
C GLU A 55 5.58 -10.19 9.36
N ASN A 56 5.04 -10.99 8.43
CA ASN A 56 5.58 -12.30 8.10
C ASN A 56 7.02 -12.20 7.57
N LEU A 57 7.30 -11.23 6.70
CA LEU A 57 8.66 -10.96 6.21
C LEU A 57 9.57 -10.46 7.35
N ALA A 58 9.09 -9.58 8.23
CA ALA A 58 9.85 -9.11 9.37
C ALA A 58 10.26 -10.24 10.33
N LYS A 59 9.37 -11.22 10.58
CA LYS A 59 9.67 -12.43 11.36
C LYS A 59 10.79 -13.28 10.74
N LEU A 60 11.06 -13.13 9.44
CA LEU A 60 12.14 -13.80 8.71
C LEU A 60 13.41 -12.93 8.57
N GLY A 61 13.46 -11.76 9.23
CA GLY A 61 14.64 -10.88 9.25
C GLY A 61 14.66 -9.80 8.16
N PHE A 62 13.56 -9.56 7.45
CA PHE A 62 13.46 -8.46 6.49
C PHE A 62 13.08 -7.14 7.19
N ASN A 63 13.82 -6.07 6.92
CA ASN A 63 13.50 -4.75 7.48
C ASN A 63 12.30 -4.12 6.75
N GLN A 64 11.27 -3.74 7.51
CA GLN A 64 10.11 -3.03 6.97
C GLN A 64 10.45 -1.56 6.69
N GLN A 65 10.07 -1.05 5.51
CA GLN A 65 10.22 0.35 5.10
C GLN A 65 8.91 0.85 4.49
N LEU A 66 8.57 2.11 4.73
CA LEU A 66 7.38 2.76 4.19
C LEU A 66 7.77 4.03 3.42
N MET A 67 7.42 4.07 2.14
CA MET A 67 7.68 5.21 1.25
C MET A 67 6.43 5.52 0.45
N LEU A 68 6.14 6.82 0.30
CA LEU A 68 5.04 7.35 -0.50
C LEU A 68 5.57 8.53 -1.33
N GLY A 69 5.03 8.72 -2.54
CA GLY A 69 5.23 9.95 -3.34
C GLY A 69 4.26 11.08 -2.94
N HIS A 70 3.73 11.05 -1.72
CA HIS A 70 2.81 12.04 -1.17
C HIS A 70 2.79 11.90 0.36
N ASN A 71 2.12 12.81 1.07
CA ASN A 71 2.07 12.81 2.54
C ASN A 71 1.08 11.79 3.16
N GLY A 72 0.22 11.17 2.33
CA GLY A 72 -0.79 10.21 2.75
C GLY A 72 -1.95 10.75 3.62
N LEU A 73 -2.18 12.06 3.67
CA LEU A 73 -3.21 12.66 4.52
C LEU A 73 -4.63 12.55 3.93
N PHE A 74 -4.77 12.73 2.61
CA PHE A 74 -6.09 12.66 1.99
C PHE A 74 -6.77 11.32 2.24
N GLY A 75 -8.05 11.37 2.64
CA GLY A 75 -8.86 10.18 2.91
C GLY A 75 -8.29 9.30 4.02
N ASP A 76 -7.48 9.87 4.94
CA ASP A 76 -6.81 9.14 6.02
C ASP A 76 -5.91 7.99 5.52
N PHE A 77 -5.38 8.05 4.29
CA PHE A 77 -4.68 6.93 3.67
C PHE A 77 -3.53 6.36 4.53
N LEU A 78 -2.60 7.20 4.99
CA LEU A 78 -1.48 6.76 5.83
C LEU A 78 -1.96 6.20 7.17
N LYS A 79 -3.05 6.74 7.72
CA LYS A 79 -3.66 6.25 8.94
C LYS A 79 -4.24 4.85 8.73
N GLU A 80 -4.91 4.59 7.60
CA GLU A 80 -5.42 3.25 7.26
C GLU A 80 -4.28 2.23 7.04
N LEU A 81 -3.18 2.61 6.37
CA LEU A 81 -2.01 1.73 6.24
C LEU A 81 -1.47 1.27 7.60
N ARG A 82 -1.46 2.19 8.57
CA ARG A 82 -0.99 1.93 9.94
C ARG A 82 -2.01 1.11 10.74
N SER A 83 -3.25 1.58 10.84
CA SER A 83 -4.24 1.00 11.75
C SER A 83 -4.85 -0.31 11.23
N LEU A 84 -5.01 -0.44 9.91
CA LEU A 84 -5.63 -1.61 9.29
C LEU A 84 -4.59 -2.50 8.59
N GLY A 85 -3.58 -1.89 7.98
CA GLY A 85 -2.54 -2.61 7.24
C GLY A 85 -1.34 -3.10 8.07
N GLY A 86 -1.24 -2.72 9.35
CA GLY A 86 -0.13 -3.14 10.22
C GLY A 86 1.23 -2.54 9.86
N MET A 87 1.28 -1.54 8.97
CA MET A 87 2.53 -0.92 8.53
C MET A 87 2.98 0.15 9.53
N GLN A 88 3.89 -0.20 10.45
CA GLN A 88 4.33 0.71 11.53
C GLN A 88 5.65 1.43 11.24
N SER A 89 6.38 1.04 10.19
CA SER A 89 7.59 1.76 9.81
C SER A 89 7.34 3.26 9.61
N PRO A 90 8.26 4.11 10.06
CA PRO A 90 8.16 5.54 9.81
C PRO A 90 8.10 5.79 8.30
N LEU A 91 7.33 6.80 7.89
CA LEU A 91 7.37 7.27 6.52
C LEU A 91 8.78 7.83 6.27
N MET A 92 9.44 7.36 5.22
CA MET A 92 10.76 7.85 4.82
C MET A 92 10.74 9.38 4.65
N ASP A 93 11.85 10.04 4.98
CA ASP A 93 11.96 11.50 4.88
C ASP A 93 11.73 11.96 3.44
N GLN A 94 10.88 12.98 3.28
CA GLN A 94 10.52 13.56 2.00
C GLN A 94 11.12 14.97 1.81
N LYS A 95 11.86 15.48 2.80
CA LYS A 95 12.43 16.83 2.74
C LYS A 95 13.42 16.96 1.58
N GLY A 96 13.22 18.00 0.77
CA GLY A 96 14.11 18.34 -0.35
C GLY A 96 13.89 17.52 -1.63
N LEU A 97 12.90 16.61 -1.64
CA LEU A 97 12.50 15.94 -2.87
C LEU A 97 11.77 16.92 -3.81
N PRO A 98 11.95 16.80 -5.15
CA PRO A 98 11.27 17.63 -6.11
C PRO A 98 9.77 17.33 -6.11
N VAL A 99 8.95 18.37 -6.32
CA VAL A 99 7.50 18.24 -6.44
C VAL A 99 7.16 18.12 -7.91
N SER A 100 6.66 16.95 -8.32
CA SER A 100 6.32 16.69 -9.72
C SER A 100 4.94 17.24 -10.10
N LEU A 101 3.98 17.18 -9.16
CA LEU A 101 2.59 17.60 -9.36
C LEU A 101 2.00 18.15 -8.04
N GLN A 102 0.99 19.01 -8.15
CA GLN A 102 0.12 19.34 -7.02
C GLN A 102 -1.03 18.33 -6.95
N ALA A 103 -1.30 17.78 -5.77
CA ALA A 103 -2.40 16.85 -5.56
C ALA A 103 -3.75 17.59 -5.54
N PHE A 104 -4.84 16.83 -5.72
CA PHE A 104 -6.20 17.38 -5.81
C PHE A 104 -6.71 17.96 -4.47
N ASP A 105 -6.11 17.59 -3.34
CA ASP A 105 -6.35 18.20 -2.02
C ASP A 105 -5.53 19.49 -1.82
N GLY A 106 -4.79 19.92 -2.84
CA GLY A 106 -3.96 21.12 -2.84
C GLY A 106 -2.58 20.91 -2.20
N LEU A 107 -2.28 19.73 -1.66
CA LEU A 107 -0.99 19.42 -1.05
C LEU A 107 0.03 19.00 -2.12
N ALA A 108 1.32 19.13 -1.81
CA ALA A 108 2.38 18.74 -2.74
C ALA A 108 2.42 17.20 -2.89
N GLY A 109 2.37 16.71 -4.14
CA GLY A 109 2.76 15.35 -4.50
C GLY A 109 4.24 15.35 -4.86
N VAL A 110 5.02 14.49 -4.22
CA VAL A 110 6.46 14.37 -4.44
C VAL A 110 6.70 13.45 -5.65
#